data_AF-A0A5U3BAM1-F1
#
_entry.id   AF-A0A5U3BAM1-F1
#
_cell.length_a   1.000
_cell.length_b   1.000
_cell.length_c   1.000
_cell.angle_alpha   90.00
_cell.angle_beta   90.00
_cell.angle_gamma   90.00
#
_symmetry.space_group_name_H-M   'P 1'
#
loop_
_entity.id
_entity.type
_entity.pdbx_description
1 polymer ?
#
loop_
_entity_poly.entity_id
_entity_poly.type
_entity_poly.pdbx_seq_one_letter_code
_entity_poly.pdbx_strand_id
1 'polypeptide(L)'
;ESWQATLNATHTEVKFDSKMMYIDALVDKETGTLVSPYGASYPVVGGTGWNSGKRKVDAIDLFADGAYELFGRQHNMMFGGSYSKQNNRYFSAWANVFPDDIGNFSAFNGNFPQTHWAPQNLAQDDTTHMKSLYAATRISLADPLHLILGARYTNWRVDTLTYSMEKNHTTPYAGLIYDINDNWSAYASYTSIFQPQNKRDKAGQYLAPITGNNYEAGLKSDWMNSRLTTTLSVFRIEQDNVAQATTIPIPGSNGEFAWKSTDGTVSKGVEFEVNGAITDNWQMTFGATRYVAEDNEGNAVNPNLPRTSVKLFTRYRLPAIPELTVGGGVNWQNRVYKDTTTPYGTFRAEQGSYALVDLFTRYQVTKNFSVQGNINNLFDKTYDTNIDGSIVYGAPRNVSLTANYQF
;
A
#
# COMPACT_ATOMS: atom_id res chain seq x y z
N GLU A 1 -24.06 4.95 32.68
CA GLU A 1 -23.26 5.91 31.87
C GLU A 1 -22.35 5.08 30.97
N SER A 2 -22.68 4.89 29.69
CA SER A 2 -21.99 3.89 28.86
C SER A 2 -21.75 4.28 27.41
N TRP A 3 -21.95 5.56 27.05
CA TRP A 3 -21.79 6.03 25.68
C TRP A 3 -20.79 7.19 25.64
N GLN A 4 -19.82 7.08 24.74
CA GLN A 4 -18.86 8.11 24.40
C GLN A 4 -19.11 8.55 22.96
N ALA A 5 -19.06 9.86 22.71
CA ALA A 5 -19.10 10.42 21.36
C ALA A 5 -17.75 11.06 21.04
N THR A 6 -17.26 10.82 19.83
CA THR A 6 -15.98 11.34 19.35
C THR A 6 -16.20 12.05 18.02
N LEU A 7 -15.68 13.27 17.91
CA LEU A 7 -15.66 14.06 16.69
C LEU A 7 -14.21 14.27 16.25
N ASN A 8 -13.87 13.81 15.06
CA ASN A 8 -12.60 14.07 14.41
C ASN A 8 -12.82 15.00 13.23
N ALA A 9 -12.01 16.04 13.13
CA ALA A 9 -12.00 16.94 11.99
C ALA A 9 -10.56 17.16 11.52
N THR A 10 -10.35 17.12 10.21
CA THR A 10 -9.03 17.26 9.61
C THR A 10 -9.09 18.20 8.41
N HIS A 11 -8.13 19.10 8.35
CA HIS A 11 -7.85 19.90 7.17
C HIS A 11 -6.40 19.65 6.76
N THR A 12 -6.16 19.36 5.48
CA THR A 12 -4.80 19.19 4.96
C THR A 12 -4.67 19.88 3.63
N GLU A 13 -3.60 20.64 3.49
CA GLU A 13 -3.20 21.27 2.24
C GLU A 13 -1.74 20.92 1.95
N VAL A 14 -1.50 20.32 0.79
CA VAL A 14 -0.15 20.01 0.30
C VAL A 14 0.03 20.72 -1.02
N LYS A 15 1.09 21.52 -1.12
CA LYS A 15 1.52 22.14 -2.37
C LYS A 15 2.84 21.53 -2.80
N PHE A 16 3.04 21.43 -4.09
CA PHE A 16 4.35 21.10 -4.64
C PHE A 16 4.62 21.94 -5.88
N ASP A 17 5.91 22.13 -6.15
CA ASP A 17 6.45 22.73 -7.36
C ASP A 17 7.75 21.98 -7.64
N SER A 18 7.77 21.20 -8.72
CA SER A 18 8.87 20.31 -9.02
C SER A 18 9.18 20.31 -10.51
N LYS A 19 10.48 20.35 -10.81
CA LYS A 19 11.03 20.17 -12.15
C LYS A 19 11.80 18.85 -12.14
N MET A 20 11.43 17.95 -13.02
CA MET A 20 12.03 16.63 -13.12
C MET A 20 12.34 16.29 -14.57
N MET A 21 13.29 15.38 -14.74
CA MET A 21 13.51 14.66 -15.99
C MET A 21 13.44 13.16 -15.71
N TYR A 22 13.02 12.39 -16.71
CA TYR A 22 13.06 10.95 -16.67
C TYR A 22 13.52 10.41 -18.02
N ILE A 23 14.12 9.22 -17.99
CA ILE A 23 14.54 8.47 -19.16
C ILE A 23 13.68 7.21 -19.22
N ASP A 24 13.15 6.94 -20.39
CA ASP A 24 12.32 5.77 -20.70
C ASP A 24 12.77 5.23 -22.06
N ALA A 25 13.80 4.38 -22.00
CA ALA A 25 14.53 3.94 -23.18
C ALA A 25 15.23 2.59 -22.97
N LEU A 26 15.49 1.93 -24.09
CA LEU A 26 16.42 0.81 -24.17
C LEU A 26 17.83 1.36 -24.46
N VAL A 27 18.86 0.64 -24.05
CA VAL A 27 20.25 1.01 -24.33
C VAL A 27 20.80 0.05 -25.38
N ASP A 28 21.26 0.58 -26.52
CA ASP A 28 22.06 -0.18 -27.47
C ASP A 28 23.43 -0.47 -26.83
N LYS A 29 23.78 -1.75 -26.67
CA LYS A 29 25.02 -2.15 -25.99
C LYS A 29 26.28 -1.91 -26.82
N GLU A 30 26.16 -1.86 -28.14
CA GLU A 30 27.29 -1.66 -29.05
C GLU A 30 27.65 -0.17 -29.14
N THR A 31 26.64 0.69 -29.28
CA THR A 31 26.84 2.14 -29.49
C THR A 31 26.74 2.95 -28.19
N GLY A 32 26.07 2.43 -27.17
CA GLY A 32 25.73 3.15 -25.94
C GLY A 32 24.60 4.17 -26.10
N THR A 33 23.94 4.24 -27.26
CA THR A 33 22.86 5.20 -27.52
C THR A 33 21.53 4.71 -26.96
N LEU A 34 20.69 5.65 -26.55
CA LEU A 34 19.31 5.35 -26.16
C LEU A 34 18.44 5.08 -27.38
N VAL A 35 17.59 4.05 -27.28
CA VAL A 35 16.65 3.62 -28.31
C VAL A 35 15.24 3.68 -27.74
N SER A 36 14.31 4.25 -28.51
CA SER A 36 12.93 4.37 -28.08
C SER A 36 12.26 3.00 -27.92
N PRO A 37 11.56 2.74 -26.80
CA PRO A 37 10.82 1.51 -26.62
C PRO A 37 9.54 1.47 -27.47
N TYR A 38 9.13 2.62 -28.02
CA TYR A 38 7.91 2.80 -28.82
C TYR A 38 8.11 2.57 -30.33
N GLY A 39 9.34 2.26 -30.74
CA GLY A 39 9.71 2.03 -32.13
C GLY A 39 10.12 3.31 -32.89
N ALA A 40 10.63 3.11 -34.11
CA ALA A 40 11.27 4.18 -34.89
C ALA A 40 10.32 5.33 -35.28
N SER A 41 9.00 5.09 -35.34
CA SER A 41 8.00 6.12 -35.65
C SER A 41 7.77 7.12 -34.51
N TYR A 42 8.23 6.80 -33.30
CA TYR A 42 8.09 7.65 -32.13
C TYR A 42 9.41 7.70 -31.35
N PRO A 43 10.44 8.42 -31.85
CA PRO A 43 11.82 8.32 -31.38
C PRO A 43 12.09 9.05 -30.05
N VAL A 44 11.16 8.98 -29.09
CA VAL A 44 11.28 9.58 -27.76
C VAL A 44 11.95 8.58 -26.81
N VAL A 45 12.90 9.08 -26.01
CA VAL A 45 13.68 8.30 -25.02
C VAL A 45 13.52 8.81 -23.58
N GLY A 46 12.62 9.76 -23.37
CA GLY A 46 12.35 10.33 -22.06
C GLY A 46 11.58 11.62 -22.15
N GLY A 47 11.49 12.32 -21.02
CA GLY A 47 10.78 13.58 -20.93
C GLY A 47 11.27 14.45 -19.78
N THR A 48 10.99 15.73 -19.90
CA THR A 48 11.16 16.70 -18.82
C THR A 48 9.79 17.27 -18.46
N GLY A 49 9.56 17.53 -17.18
CA GLY A 49 8.30 18.10 -16.69
C GLY A 49 8.51 19.11 -15.57
N TRP A 50 7.89 20.27 -15.71
CA TRP A 50 7.62 21.20 -14.62
C TRP A 50 6.17 21.00 -14.17
N ASN A 51 6.01 20.40 -13.00
CA ASN A 51 4.72 20.09 -12.42
C ASN A 51 4.54 20.86 -11.11
N SER A 52 3.45 21.59 -11.00
CA SER A 52 3.04 22.26 -9.78
C SER A 52 1.61 21.88 -9.43
N GLY A 53 1.24 22.01 -8.16
CA GLY A 53 -0.08 21.58 -7.77
C GLY A 53 -0.42 21.81 -6.32
N LYS A 54 -1.71 21.60 -6.05
CA LYS A 54 -2.29 21.67 -4.73
C LYS A 54 -3.25 20.51 -4.53
N ARG A 55 -3.06 19.78 -3.44
CA ARG A 55 -4.03 18.83 -2.90
C ARG A 55 -4.63 19.42 -1.63
N LYS A 56 -5.96 19.50 -1.57
CA LYS A 56 -6.71 19.96 -0.40
C LYS A 56 -7.67 18.87 0.04
N VAL A 57 -7.71 18.58 1.34
CA VAL A 57 -8.66 17.64 1.97
C VAL A 57 -9.31 18.32 3.16
N ASP A 58 -10.63 18.31 3.17
CA ASP A 58 -11.46 18.67 4.32
C ASP A 58 -12.26 17.42 4.71
N ALA A 59 -12.08 16.93 5.93
CA ALA A 59 -12.76 15.72 6.40
C ALA A 59 -13.30 15.88 7.83
N ILE A 60 -14.47 15.32 8.08
CA ILE A 60 -15.11 15.24 9.39
C ILE A 60 -15.66 13.83 9.58
N ASP A 61 -15.51 13.31 10.79
CA ASP A 61 -15.99 12.00 11.21
C ASP A 61 -16.56 12.10 12.62
N LEU A 62 -17.82 11.69 12.79
CA LEU A 62 -18.53 11.74 14.06
C LEU A 62 -19.09 10.35 14.34
N PHE A 63 -18.76 9.79 15.50
CA PHE A 63 -19.31 8.51 15.94
C PHE A 63 -19.59 8.50 17.43
N ALA A 64 -20.47 7.59 17.83
CA ALA A 64 -20.71 7.24 19.20
C ALA A 64 -20.47 5.74 19.39
N ASP A 65 -19.84 5.38 20.49
CA ASP A 65 -19.60 3.99 20.90
C ASP A 65 -20.07 3.80 22.34
N GLY A 66 -20.57 2.61 22.63
CA GLY A 66 -21.09 2.34 23.97
C GLY A 66 -21.66 0.96 24.19
N ALA A 67 -21.92 0.66 25.45
CA ALA A 67 -22.51 -0.61 25.86
C ALA A 67 -24.03 -0.57 25.89
N TYR A 68 -24.65 -1.69 25.51
CA TYR A 68 -26.09 -1.92 25.60
C TYR A 68 -26.38 -3.34 26.11
N GLU A 69 -27.58 -3.56 26.65
CA GLU A 69 -27.99 -4.87 27.18
C GLU A 69 -29.06 -5.50 26.28
N LEU A 70 -28.92 -6.79 25.99
CA LEU A 70 -29.90 -7.57 25.26
C LEU A 70 -29.81 -9.04 25.72
N PHE A 71 -30.96 -9.70 25.90
CA PHE A 71 -31.02 -11.09 26.38
C PHE A 71 -30.21 -11.38 27.66
N GLY A 72 -30.16 -10.40 28.58
CA GLY A 72 -29.44 -10.52 29.86
C GLY A 72 -27.91 -10.51 29.74
N ARG A 73 -27.37 -10.05 28.60
CA ARG A 73 -25.93 -9.91 28.36
C ARG A 73 -25.59 -8.51 27.91
N GLN A 74 -24.40 -8.05 28.30
CA GLN A 74 -23.85 -6.79 27.82
C GLN A 74 -23.19 -6.97 26.44
N HIS A 75 -23.41 -6.01 25.57
CA HIS A 75 -22.88 -5.92 24.21
C HIS A 75 -22.30 -4.53 23.99
N ASN A 76 -21.53 -4.35 22.92
CA ASN A 76 -20.98 -3.05 22.55
C ASN A 76 -21.40 -2.68 21.13
N MET A 77 -21.74 -1.42 20.89
CA MET A 77 -22.13 -0.92 19.58
C MET A 77 -21.40 0.38 19.30
N MET A 78 -21.07 0.59 18.03
CA MET A 78 -20.59 1.85 17.50
C MET A 78 -21.41 2.21 16.26
N PHE A 79 -21.74 3.49 16.10
CA PHE A 79 -22.32 4.02 14.88
C PHE A 79 -21.83 5.45 14.64
N GLY A 80 -21.75 5.83 13.37
CA GLY A 80 -21.23 7.14 13.00
C GLY A 80 -21.43 7.48 11.54
N GLY A 81 -20.92 8.65 11.18
CA GLY A 81 -20.94 9.17 9.83
C GLY A 81 -19.69 9.97 9.52
N SER A 82 -19.25 9.87 8.27
CA SER A 82 -18.07 10.57 7.79
C SER A 82 -18.38 11.37 6.53
N TYR A 83 -17.75 12.54 6.40
CA TYR A 83 -17.71 13.33 5.19
C TYR A 83 -16.26 13.66 4.84
N SER A 84 -15.88 13.49 3.59
CA SER A 84 -14.60 13.93 3.03
C SER A 84 -14.82 14.64 1.71
N LYS A 85 -14.14 15.77 1.53
CA LYS A 85 -13.97 16.47 0.26
C LYS A 85 -12.49 16.59 -0.03
N GLN A 86 -12.06 15.99 -1.12
CA GLN A 86 -10.70 16.07 -1.61
C GLN A 86 -10.70 16.76 -2.99
N ASN A 87 -9.88 17.81 -3.13
CA ASN A 87 -9.61 18.44 -4.43
C ASN A 87 -8.12 18.30 -4.78
N ASN A 88 -7.85 17.90 -6.01
CA ASN A 88 -6.52 17.75 -6.57
C ASN A 88 -6.44 18.60 -7.84
N ARG A 89 -5.64 19.66 -7.79
CA ARG A 89 -5.45 20.58 -8.91
C ARG A 89 -3.99 20.66 -9.30
N TYR A 90 -3.67 20.28 -10.54
CA TYR A 90 -2.31 20.15 -11.05
C TYR A 90 -2.10 20.93 -12.34
N PHE A 91 -0.92 21.53 -12.46
CA PHE A 91 -0.46 22.25 -13.63
C PHE A 91 0.83 21.64 -14.14
N SER A 92 0.98 21.57 -15.46
CA SER A 92 2.12 20.92 -16.10
C SER A 92 2.60 21.70 -17.32
N ALA A 93 3.92 21.74 -17.48
CA ALA A 93 4.60 22.02 -18.74
C ALA A 93 5.64 20.92 -18.95
N TRP A 94 5.75 20.37 -20.16
CA TRP A 94 6.63 19.24 -20.43
C TRP A 94 7.22 19.31 -21.83
N ALA A 95 8.33 18.61 -22.04
CA ALA A 95 8.98 18.45 -23.34
C ALA A 95 9.55 17.03 -23.46
N ASN A 96 9.51 16.47 -24.68
CA ASN A 96 10.14 15.20 -24.99
C ASN A 96 11.67 15.32 -24.98
N VAL A 97 12.33 14.20 -24.72
CA VAL A 97 13.77 14.03 -24.86
C VAL A 97 14.05 12.99 -25.94
N PHE A 98 14.99 13.30 -26.83
CA PHE A 98 15.39 12.47 -27.97
C PHE A 98 16.80 11.88 -27.77
N PRO A 99 17.19 10.81 -28.48
CA PRO A 99 18.50 10.17 -28.33
C PRO A 99 19.67 11.15 -28.40
N ASP A 100 19.63 12.08 -29.35
CA ASP A 100 20.71 13.05 -29.58
C ASP A 100 20.85 14.10 -28.46
N ASP A 101 19.77 14.35 -27.69
CA ASP A 101 19.81 15.25 -26.54
C ASP A 101 20.61 14.65 -25.37
N ILE A 102 20.76 13.32 -25.34
CA ILE A 102 21.49 12.58 -24.30
C ILE A 102 22.86 12.13 -24.80
N GLY A 103 22.96 11.69 -26.06
CA GLY A 103 24.16 11.12 -26.65
C GLY A 103 24.48 9.72 -26.12
N ASN A 104 25.75 9.44 -25.81
CA ASN A 104 26.16 8.15 -25.27
C ASN A 104 25.78 8.04 -23.79
N PHE A 105 24.83 7.16 -23.49
CA PHE A 105 24.28 6.97 -22.15
C PHE A 105 25.31 6.47 -21.13
N SER A 106 26.34 5.75 -21.57
CA SER A 106 27.43 5.30 -20.67
C SER A 106 28.24 6.46 -20.09
N ALA A 107 28.22 7.63 -20.76
CA ALA A 107 28.87 8.85 -20.30
C ALA A 107 27.88 9.87 -19.68
N PHE A 108 26.58 9.57 -19.68
CA PHE A 108 25.56 10.46 -19.16
C PHE A 108 25.60 10.49 -17.63
N ASN A 109 25.73 11.69 -17.06
CA ASN A 109 25.86 11.88 -15.60
C ASN A 109 24.81 12.85 -15.03
N GLY A 110 23.69 13.04 -15.75
CA GLY A 110 22.64 13.97 -15.37
C GLY A 110 22.89 15.42 -15.82
N ASN A 111 23.94 15.67 -16.60
CA ASN A 111 24.26 16.96 -17.22
C ASN A 111 23.30 17.34 -18.38
N PHE A 112 22.00 17.30 -18.13
CA PHE A 112 20.99 17.72 -19.10
C PHE A 112 20.65 19.20 -18.93
N PRO A 113 20.61 20.01 -20.01
CA PRO A 113 20.26 21.41 -19.91
C PRO A 113 18.81 21.58 -19.44
N GLN A 114 18.57 22.51 -18.51
CA GLN A 114 17.21 22.74 -18.05
C GLN A 114 16.31 23.19 -19.21
N THR A 115 15.19 22.49 -19.40
CA THR A 115 14.20 22.80 -20.41
C THR A 115 13.72 24.25 -20.29
N HIS A 116 13.60 24.92 -21.44
CA HIS A 116 12.94 26.22 -21.54
C HIS A 116 11.42 26.01 -21.47
N TRP A 117 10.85 26.18 -20.28
CA TRP A 117 9.45 25.88 -20.03
C TRP A 117 8.51 26.91 -20.66
N ALA A 118 7.53 26.42 -21.41
CA ALA A 118 6.31 27.16 -21.69
C ALA A 118 5.51 27.41 -20.38
N PRO A 119 4.54 28.34 -20.38
CA PRO A 119 3.60 28.47 -19.27
C PRO A 119 2.91 27.13 -18.98
N GLN A 120 2.78 26.79 -17.69
CA GLN A 120 2.08 25.57 -17.29
C GLN A 120 0.59 25.67 -17.62
N ASN A 121 0.01 24.56 -18.07
CA ASN A 121 -1.43 24.44 -18.33
C ASN A 121 -2.09 23.61 -17.23
N LEU A 122 -3.38 23.82 -17.00
CA LEU A 122 -4.16 23.00 -16.09
C LEU A 122 -4.24 21.57 -16.66
N ALA A 123 -3.56 20.63 -15.99
CA ALA A 123 -3.49 19.24 -16.41
C ALA A 123 -4.58 18.38 -15.73
N GLN A 124 -4.98 18.75 -14.52
CA GLN A 124 -5.97 18.01 -13.74
C GLN A 124 -6.68 18.95 -12.75
N ASP A 125 -7.98 18.77 -12.58
CA ASP A 125 -8.78 19.37 -11.52
C ASP A 125 -9.89 18.40 -11.14
N ASP A 126 -9.62 17.58 -10.13
CA ASP A 126 -10.53 16.53 -9.69
C ASP A 126 -11.03 16.85 -8.29
N THR A 127 -12.33 16.75 -8.08
CA THR A 127 -12.95 16.87 -6.77
C THR A 127 -13.70 15.60 -6.43
N THR A 128 -13.25 14.90 -5.39
CA THR A 128 -13.91 13.72 -4.84
C THR A 128 -14.67 14.08 -3.57
N HIS A 129 -15.95 13.71 -3.54
CA HIS A 129 -16.81 13.77 -2.35
C HIS A 129 -17.12 12.36 -1.88
N MET A 130 -16.92 12.09 -0.59
CA MET A 130 -17.25 10.81 0.01
C MET A 130 -18.06 11.03 1.28
N LYS A 131 -19.27 10.46 1.33
CA LYS A 131 -20.21 10.53 2.45
C LYS A 131 -20.50 9.12 2.90
N SER A 132 -20.36 8.84 4.19
CA SER A 132 -20.65 7.50 4.72
C SER A 132 -21.50 7.56 5.97
N LEU A 133 -22.31 6.51 6.15
CA LEU A 133 -22.93 6.13 7.42
C LEU A 133 -22.49 4.71 7.73
N TYR A 134 -22.13 4.45 8.98
CA TYR A 134 -21.66 3.14 9.39
C TYR A 134 -22.16 2.77 10.79
N ALA A 135 -22.33 1.47 11.01
CA ALA A 135 -22.63 0.91 12.31
C ALA A 135 -21.99 -0.47 12.43
N ALA A 136 -21.56 -0.82 13.64
CA ALA A 136 -21.06 -2.13 13.99
C ALA A 136 -21.46 -2.47 15.43
N THR A 137 -21.81 -3.73 15.67
CA THR A 137 -22.10 -4.25 17.01
C THR A 137 -21.28 -5.50 17.29
N ARG A 138 -20.72 -5.58 18.50
CA ARG A 138 -20.09 -6.77 19.10
C ARG A 138 -21.08 -7.38 20.09
N ILE A 139 -21.68 -8.47 19.68
CA ILE A 139 -22.68 -9.26 20.41
C ILE A 139 -21.95 -10.37 21.17
N SER A 140 -22.16 -10.44 22.47
CA SER A 140 -21.70 -11.53 23.34
C SER A 140 -22.74 -12.65 23.31
N LEU A 141 -22.51 -13.68 22.47
CA LEU A 141 -23.40 -14.83 22.32
C LEU A 141 -23.31 -15.77 23.53
N ALA A 142 -22.09 -15.97 24.02
CA ALA A 142 -21.75 -16.66 25.26
C ALA A 142 -20.51 -16.00 25.86
N ASP A 143 -20.09 -16.42 27.06
CA ASP A 143 -18.91 -15.84 27.71
C ASP A 143 -17.63 -15.94 26.85
N PRO A 144 -17.34 -17.06 26.16
CA PRO A 144 -16.19 -17.16 25.26
C PRO A 144 -16.54 -16.89 23.78
N LEU A 145 -17.76 -16.46 23.43
CA LEU A 145 -18.19 -16.40 22.03
C LEU A 145 -18.76 -15.03 21.67
N HIS A 146 -18.08 -14.33 20.78
CA HIS A 146 -18.42 -12.99 20.36
C HIS A 146 -18.62 -12.90 18.85
N LEU A 147 -19.75 -12.34 18.42
CA LEU A 147 -20.10 -12.06 17.04
C LEU A 147 -20.02 -10.56 16.78
N ILE A 148 -19.35 -10.16 15.71
CA ILE A 148 -19.30 -8.78 15.24
C ILE A 148 -20.07 -8.69 13.92
N LEU A 149 -21.05 -7.78 13.86
CA LEU A 149 -21.80 -7.48 12.64
C LEU A 149 -21.76 -5.98 12.40
N GLY A 150 -21.48 -5.57 11.17
CA GLY A 150 -21.47 -4.18 10.80
C GLY A 150 -21.68 -3.95 9.31
N ALA A 151 -21.94 -2.70 8.96
CA ALA A 151 -22.05 -2.26 7.59
C ALA A 151 -21.68 -0.78 7.47
N ARG A 152 -21.14 -0.40 6.31
CA ARG A 152 -20.85 0.98 5.93
C ARG A 152 -21.48 1.29 4.58
N TYR A 153 -22.50 2.14 4.57
CA TYR A 153 -23.01 2.76 3.35
C TYR A 153 -22.10 3.93 2.97
N THR A 154 -21.73 4.02 1.69
CA THR A 154 -20.94 5.14 1.15
C THR A 154 -21.51 5.63 -0.17
N ASN A 155 -21.81 6.93 -0.23
CA ASN A 155 -21.99 7.68 -1.46
C ASN A 155 -20.64 8.30 -1.84
N TRP A 156 -20.15 7.94 -3.01
CA TRP A 156 -18.89 8.43 -3.56
C TRP A 156 -19.16 9.13 -4.88
N ARG A 157 -18.60 10.31 -5.07
CA ARG A 157 -18.72 11.09 -6.30
C ARG A 157 -17.38 11.70 -6.65
N VAL A 158 -17.02 11.65 -7.94
CA VAL A 158 -15.92 12.43 -8.49
C VAL A 158 -16.43 13.31 -9.62
N ASP A 159 -15.96 14.55 -9.62
CA ASP A 159 -16.10 15.49 -10.72
C ASP A 159 -14.68 15.82 -11.21
N THR A 160 -14.40 15.59 -12.48
CA THR A 160 -13.10 15.83 -13.14
C THR A 160 -13.27 16.84 -14.28
N LEU A 161 -12.18 17.19 -14.96
CA LEU A 161 -12.24 18.04 -16.16
C LEU A 161 -13.05 17.43 -17.32
N THR A 162 -13.11 16.09 -17.43
CA THR A 162 -13.67 15.41 -18.61
C THR A 162 -14.90 14.56 -18.31
N TYR A 163 -15.16 14.23 -17.04
CA TYR A 163 -16.33 13.44 -16.65
C TYR A 163 -16.72 13.62 -15.17
N SER A 164 -17.96 13.26 -14.87
CA SER A 164 -18.45 13.04 -13.51
C SER A 164 -18.94 11.60 -13.34
N MET A 165 -18.78 11.06 -12.14
CA MET A 165 -19.25 9.72 -11.78
C MET A 165 -19.70 9.70 -10.32
N GLU A 166 -20.84 9.08 -10.05
CA GLU A 166 -21.37 8.86 -8.70
C GLU A 166 -21.73 7.38 -8.51
N LYS A 167 -21.36 6.83 -7.35
CA LYS A 167 -21.60 5.43 -6.97
C LYS A 167 -22.00 5.35 -5.50
N ASN A 168 -23.00 4.51 -5.24
CA ASN A 168 -23.43 4.15 -3.89
C ASN A 168 -23.05 2.69 -3.65
N HIS A 169 -22.51 2.38 -2.48
CA HIS A 169 -22.14 1.02 -2.12
C HIS A 169 -22.28 0.78 -0.61
N THR A 170 -22.78 -0.40 -0.24
CA THR A 170 -22.82 -0.85 1.16
C THR A 170 -21.77 -1.93 1.36
N THR A 171 -20.84 -1.68 2.26
CA THR A 171 -19.73 -2.58 2.57
C THR A 171 -20.04 -3.32 3.87
N PRO A 172 -20.30 -4.64 3.82
CA PRO A 172 -20.59 -5.44 5.01
C PRO A 172 -19.32 -5.79 5.81
N TYR A 173 -19.52 -6.11 7.08
CA TYR A 173 -18.50 -6.65 7.99
C TYR A 173 -19.15 -7.74 8.86
N ALA A 174 -18.54 -8.91 8.90
CA ALA A 174 -18.93 -9.98 9.82
C ALA A 174 -17.69 -10.65 10.40
N GLY A 175 -17.67 -10.90 11.71
CA GLY A 175 -16.58 -11.58 12.39
C GLY A 175 -17.09 -12.41 13.55
N LEU A 176 -16.47 -13.56 13.80
CA LEU A 176 -16.77 -14.43 14.92
C LEU A 176 -15.46 -14.72 15.65
N ILE A 177 -15.47 -14.61 16.98
CA ILE A 177 -14.32 -14.84 17.84
C ILE A 177 -14.75 -15.83 18.92
N TYR A 178 -13.96 -16.88 19.10
CA TYR A 178 -14.16 -17.90 20.12
C TYR A 178 -12.92 -18.04 21.01
N ASP A 179 -13.06 -17.74 22.29
CA ASP A 179 -12.01 -17.86 23.30
C ASP A 179 -11.92 -19.32 23.74
N ILE A 180 -10.84 -19.99 23.35
CA ILE A 180 -10.60 -21.41 23.63
C ILE A 180 -10.17 -21.58 25.10
N ASN A 181 -9.33 -20.66 25.58
CA ASN A 181 -8.87 -20.55 26.96
C ASN A 181 -8.35 -19.12 27.22
N ASP A 182 -7.78 -18.89 28.41
CA ASP A 182 -7.25 -17.60 28.85
C ASP A 182 -6.20 -16.97 27.90
N ASN A 183 -5.52 -17.79 27.07
CA ASN A 183 -4.45 -17.33 26.20
C ASN A 183 -4.74 -17.46 24.70
N TRP A 184 -5.73 -18.25 24.27
CA TRP A 184 -5.94 -18.57 22.86
C TRP A 184 -7.38 -18.30 22.42
N SER A 185 -7.52 -17.61 21.28
CA SER A 185 -8.80 -17.39 20.62
C SER A 185 -8.72 -17.76 19.15
N ALA A 186 -9.75 -18.43 18.64
CA ALA A 186 -9.96 -18.62 17.21
C ALA A 186 -10.85 -17.50 16.66
N TYR A 187 -10.65 -17.14 15.40
CA TYR A 187 -11.54 -16.20 14.72
C TYR A 187 -11.80 -16.59 13.27
N ALA A 188 -12.92 -16.10 12.75
CA ALA A 188 -13.23 -16.09 11.32
C ALA A 188 -13.90 -14.77 10.98
N SER A 189 -13.63 -14.21 9.80
CA SER A 189 -14.22 -12.95 9.35
C SER A 189 -14.42 -12.88 7.85
N TYR A 190 -15.45 -12.14 7.49
CA TYR A 190 -15.70 -11.64 6.14
C TYR A 190 -15.68 -10.12 6.17
N THR A 191 -14.76 -9.53 5.41
CA THR A 191 -14.63 -8.10 5.26
C THR A 191 -14.63 -7.74 3.77
N SER A 192 -15.10 -6.54 3.44
CA SER A 192 -15.18 -6.09 2.06
C SER A 192 -14.70 -4.66 1.94
N ILE A 193 -14.39 -4.25 0.71
CA ILE A 193 -14.11 -2.87 0.31
C ILE A 193 -14.53 -2.70 -1.15
N PHE A 194 -14.75 -1.47 -1.60
CA PHE A 194 -15.06 -1.19 -3.00
C PHE A 194 -14.20 -0.05 -3.56
N GLN A 195 -13.95 -0.10 -4.88
CA GLN A 195 -13.21 0.90 -5.63
C GLN A 195 -13.98 1.27 -6.91
N PRO A 196 -14.54 2.49 -7.02
CA PRO A 196 -15.15 2.96 -8.26
C PRO A 196 -14.15 2.98 -9.42
N GLN A 197 -14.64 2.73 -10.64
CA GLN A 197 -13.81 2.63 -11.84
C GLN A 197 -14.38 3.44 -13.01
N ASN A 198 -13.52 4.20 -13.70
CA ASN A 198 -13.90 5.01 -14.86
C ASN A 198 -13.94 4.15 -16.14
N LYS A 199 -14.89 3.22 -16.22
CA LYS A 199 -15.10 2.29 -17.34
C LYS A 199 -16.60 2.14 -17.61
N ARG A 200 -17.00 2.19 -18.88
CA ARG A 200 -18.42 2.15 -19.29
C ARG A 200 -18.77 0.87 -20.05
N ASP A 201 -20.00 0.41 -19.87
CA ASP A 201 -20.57 -0.69 -20.62
C ASP A 201 -21.05 -0.28 -22.02
N LYS A 202 -21.58 -1.24 -22.78
CA LYS A 202 -22.11 -1.02 -24.13
C LYS A 202 -23.29 -0.04 -24.19
N ALA A 203 -23.95 0.22 -23.06
CA ALA A 203 -25.04 1.20 -22.93
C ALA A 203 -24.53 2.58 -22.50
N GLY A 204 -23.21 2.77 -22.37
CA GLY A 204 -22.58 4.01 -21.94
C GLY A 204 -22.67 4.25 -20.42
N GLN A 205 -23.14 3.28 -19.65
CA GLN A 205 -23.24 3.39 -18.19
C GLN A 205 -21.93 3.00 -17.53
N TYR A 206 -21.50 3.72 -16.50
CA TYR A 206 -20.33 3.31 -15.73
C TYR A 206 -20.56 1.95 -15.06
N LEU A 207 -19.58 1.06 -15.15
CA LEU A 207 -19.60 -0.23 -14.48
C LEU A 207 -19.79 -0.10 -12.96
N ALA A 208 -20.25 -1.18 -12.33
CA ALA A 208 -20.25 -1.30 -10.88
C ALA A 208 -18.82 -1.11 -10.33
N PRO A 209 -18.64 -0.59 -9.11
CA PRO A 209 -17.33 -0.57 -8.47
C PRO A 209 -16.71 -1.97 -8.36
N ILE A 210 -15.39 -2.03 -8.41
CA ILE A 210 -14.65 -3.26 -8.08
C ILE A 210 -14.87 -3.53 -6.59
N THR A 211 -15.19 -4.76 -6.22
CA THR A 211 -15.29 -5.17 -4.81
C THR A 211 -14.12 -6.08 -4.45
N GLY A 212 -13.49 -5.84 -3.30
CA GLY A 212 -12.47 -6.72 -2.74
C GLY A 212 -13.03 -7.39 -1.50
N ASN A 213 -13.25 -8.70 -1.58
CA ASN A 213 -13.86 -9.52 -0.54
C ASN A 213 -12.79 -10.38 0.14
N ASN A 214 -12.54 -10.19 1.43
CA ASN A 214 -11.58 -10.97 2.21
C ASN A 214 -12.30 -11.95 3.14
N TYR A 215 -11.96 -13.23 2.99
CA TYR A 215 -12.34 -14.31 3.88
C TYR A 215 -11.09 -14.70 4.67
N GLU A 216 -11.17 -14.61 6.00
CA GLU A 216 -10.03 -14.87 6.86
C GLU A 216 -10.43 -15.73 8.04
N ALA A 217 -9.56 -16.65 8.43
CA ALA A 217 -9.70 -17.42 9.65
C ALA A 217 -8.33 -17.60 10.29
N GLY A 218 -8.29 -17.70 11.62
CA GLY A 218 -7.01 -17.81 12.30
C GLY A 218 -7.10 -18.07 13.79
N LEU A 219 -5.92 -18.13 14.39
CA LEU A 219 -5.70 -18.23 15.82
C LEU A 219 -4.92 -17.02 16.28
N LYS A 220 -5.31 -16.48 17.43
CA LYS A 220 -4.57 -15.43 18.14
C LYS A 220 -4.24 -15.93 19.53
N SER A 221 -3.10 -15.51 20.05
CA SER A 221 -2.78 -15.73 21.45
C SER A 221 -2.39 -14.44 22.15
N ASP A 222 -2.77 -14.33 23.42
CA ASP A 222 -2.39 -13.24 24.32
C ASP A 222 -1.67 -13.82 25.55
N TRP A 223 -0.51 -13.24 25.87
CA TRP A 223 0.30 -13.66 27.01
C TRP A 223 0.70 -12.46 27.86
N MET A 224 0.78 -12.70 29.17
CA MET A 224 1.32 -11.76 30.14
C MET A 224 0.60 -10.39 30.12
N ASN A 225 -0.74 -10.40 30.00
CA ASN A 225 -1.59 -9.21 29.85
C ASN A 225 -1.22 -8.39 28.60
N SER A 226 -1.32 -9.01 27.42
CA SER A 226 -1.01 -8.41 26.12
C SER A 226 0.42 -7.91 25.93
N ARG A 227 1.36 -8.32 26.80
CA ARG A 227 2.78 -8.00 26.61
C ARG A 227 3.41 -8.80 25.48
N LEU A 228 2.85 -9.95 25.12
CA LEU A 228 3.26 -10.76 23.99
C LEU A 228 2.02 -11.32 23.29
N THR A 229 1.90 -11.09 21.99
CA THR A 229 0.83 -11.62 21.17
C THR A 229 1.38 -12.45 20.03
N THR A 230 0.60 -13.44 19.59
CA THR A 230 0.87 -14.17 18.35
C THR A 230 -0.39 -14.25 17.50
N THR A 231 -0.24 -14.33 16.19
CA THR A 231 -1.34 -14.51 15.24
C THR A 231 -0.91 -15.47 14.15
N LEU A 232 -1.77 -16.42 13.81
CA LEU A 232 -1.67 -17.26 12.63
C LEU A 232 -2.97 -17.13 11.85
N SER A 233 -2.92 -16.67 10.61
CA SER A 233 -4.09 -16.46 9.77
C SER A 233 -3.95 -17.16 8.42
N VAL A 234 -5.07 -17.62 7.89
CA VAL A 234 -5.23 -18.03 6.50
C VAL A 234 -6.27 -17.12 5.87
N PHE A 235 -6.00 -16.65 4.66
CA PHE A 235 -6.86 -15.68 3.99
C PHE A 235 -7.09 -16.02 2.52
N ARG A 236 -8.21 -15.53 2.01
CA ARG A 236 -8.60 -15.55 0.61
C ARG A 236 -9.25 -14.22 0.26
N ILE A 237 -8.67 -13.51 -0.69
CA ILE A 237 -9.20 -12.27 -1.24
C ILE A 237 -9.70 -12.54 -2.66
N GLU A 238 -10.93 -12.14 -2.94
CA GLU A 238 -11.55 -12.20 -4.26
C GLU A 238 -11.86 -10.77 -4.71
N GLN A 239 -11.36 -10.40 -5.89
CA GLN A 239 -11.78 -9.18 -6.56
C GLN A 239 -12.88 -9.49 -7.57
N ASP A 240 -14.00 -8.78 -7.47
CA ASP A 240 -15.12 -8.91 -8.41
C ASP A 240 -15.38 -7.60 -9.12
N ASN A 241 -16.11 -7.68 -10.24
CA ASN A 241 -16.48 -6.56 -11.08
C ASN A 241 -15.29 -5.83 -11.71
N VAL A 242 -14.15 -6.49 -11.91
CA VAL A 242 -13.00 -5.87 -12.60
C VAL A 242 -13.37 -5.63 -14.07
N ALA A 243 -13.07 -4.45 -14.59
CA ALA A 243 -13.35 -4.13 -15.98
C ALA A 243 -12.44 -4.91 -16.94
N GLN A 244 -13.04 -5.68 -17.83
CA GLN A 244 -12.37 -6.32 -18.97
C GLN A 244 -12.77 -5.63 -20.27
N ALA A 245 -11.77 -5.30 -21.09
CA ALA A 245 -11.97 -4.64 -22.37
C ALA A 245 -12.79 -5.53 -23.32
N THR A 246 -13.60 -4.91 -24.17
CA THR A 246 -14.28 -5.60 -25.28
C THR A 246 -13.97 -4.91 -26.60
N THR A 247 -14.27 -5.56 -27.71
CA THR A 247 -14.15 -4.97 -29.06
C THR A 247 -15.44 -4.26 -29.50
N ILE A 248 -16.43 -4.13 -28.61
CA ILE A 248 -17.74 -3.55 -28.93
C ILE A 248 -17.64 -2.03 -28.73
N PRO A 249 -17.87 -1.20 -29.76
CA PRO A 249 -17.91 0.24 -29.58
C PRO A 249 -19.15 0.65 -28.78
N ILE A 250 -19.05 1.71 -27.99
CA ILE A 250 -20.20 2.32 -27.33
C ILE A 250 -20.94 3.19 -28.37
N PRO A 251 -22.21 2.92 -28.71
CA PRO A 251 -22.95 3.70 -29.69
C PRO A 251 -23.02 5.18 -29.30
N GLY A 252 -22.72 6.07 -30.24
CA GLY A 252 -22.74 7.53 -30.00
C GLY A 252 -21.55 8.06 -29.18
N SER A 253 -20.54 7.23 -28.89
CA SER A 253 -19.28 7.69 -28.32
C SER A 253 -18.25 8.05 -29.40
N ASN A 254 -17.28 8.91 -29.06
CA ASN A 254 -16.16 9.26 -29.94
C ASN A 254 -15.08 8.16 -29.93
N GLY A 255 -15.43 6.96 -30.41
CA GLY A 255 -14.51 5.83 -30.52
C GLY A 255 -14.19 5.10 -29.21
N GLU A 256 -15.04 5.22 -28.19
CA GLU A 256 -14.88 4.48 -26.94
C GLU A 256 -15.31 3.02 -27.12
N PHE A 257 -14.49 2.08 -26.65
CA PHE A 257 -14.85 0.67 -26.57
C PHE A 257 -15.48 0.35 -25.21
N ALA A 258 -16.51 -0.47 -25.24
CA ALA A 258 -17.24 -0.94 -24.07
C ALA A 258 -16.40 -1.89 -23.24
N TRP A 259 -16.70 -1.93 -21.95
CA TRP A 259 -16.13 -2.84 -20.96
C TRP A 259 -17.22 -3.74 -20.39
N LYS A 260 -16.81 -4.91 -19.89
CA LYS A 260 -17.69 -5.80 -19.12
C LYS A 260 -17.09 -6.09 -17.76
N SER A 261 -17.93 -6.30 -16.76
CA SER A 261 -17.52 -6.78 -15.44
C SER A 261 -17.14 -8.26 -15.53
N THR A 262 -16.03 -8.62 -14.90
CA THR A 262 -15.59 -10.02 -14.74
C THR A 262 -14.96 -10.22 -13.37
N ASP A 263 -14.76 -11.49 -13.00
CA ASP A 263 -13.95 -11.86 -11.84
C ASP A 263 -12.51 -11.42 -12.10
N GLY A 264 -11.92 -10.81 -11.08
CA GLY A 264 -10.60 -10.22 -11.13
C GLY A 264 -9.52 -11.11 -10.53
N THR A 265 -8.63 -10.49 -9.75
CA THR A 265 -7.55 -11.19 -9.06
C THR A 265 -8.08 -11.98 -7.85
N VAL A 266 -7.59 -13.20 -7.72
CA VAL A 266 -7.76 -14.03 -6.53
C VAL A 266 -6.42 -14.13 -5.81
N SER A 267 -6.38 -13.71 -4.55
CA SER A 267 -5.20 -13.86 -3.68
C SER A 267 -5.50 -14.84 -2.55
N LYS A 268 -4.57 -15.75 -2.23
CA LYS A 268 -4.69 -16.69 -1.12
C LYS A 268 -3.35 -16.83 -0.41
N GLY A 269 -3.37 -16.91 0.92
CA GLY A 269 -2.13 -16.99 1.67
C GLY A 269 -2.30 -17.36 3.14
N VAL A 270 -1.15 -17.40 3.80
CA VAL A 270 -0.99 -17.65 5.23
C VAL A 270 -0.02 -16.63 5.81
N GLU A 271 -0.34 -16.11 6.97
CA GLU A 271 0.51 -15.17 7.71
C GLU A 271 0.68 -15.62 9.15
N PHE A 272 1.88 -15.42 9.69
CA PHE A 272 2.21 -15.67 11.07
C PHE A 272 2.98 -14.50 11.64
N GLU A 273 2.58 -14.02 12.81
CA GLU A 273 3.21 -12.91 13.51
C GLU A 273 3.39 -13.22 15.00
N VAL A 274 4.51 -12.78 15.55
CA VAL A 274 4.80 -12.70 16.99
C VAL A 274 5.22 -11.27 17.29
N ASN A 275 4.59 -10.64 18.27
CA ASN A 275 4.92 -9.27 18.64
C ASN A 275 4.89 -9.07 20.16
N GLY A 276 5.99 -8.59 20.73
CA GLY A 276 6.03 -8.15 22.12
C GLY A 276 7.28 -8.59 22.89
N ALA A 277 7.12 -8.72 24.21
CA ALA A 277 8.18 -9.04 25.15
C ALA A 277 8.29 -10.55 25.38
N ILE A 278 9.40 -11.16 24.96
CA ILE A 278 9.74 -12.55 25.27
C ILE A 278 10.12 -12.68 26.75
N THR A 279 10.85 -11.68 27.26
CA THR A 279 11.16 -11.48 28.69
C THR A 279 11.11 -9.99 29.00
N ASP A 280 11.32 -9.58 30.25
CA ASP A 280 11.39 -8.15 30.62
C ASP A 280 12.51 -7.38 29.91
N ASN A 281 13.55 -8.10 29.48
CA ASN A 281 14.74 -7.53 28.85
C ASN A 281 14.82 -7.83 27.35
N TRP A 282 13.90 -8.63 26.80
CA TRP A 282 13.94 -9.07 25.41
C TRP A 282 12.62 -8.80 24.70
N GLN A 283 12.65 -7.99 23.65
CA GLN A 283 11.50 -7.76 22.78
C GLN A 283 11.78 -8.24 21.36
N MET A 284 10.75 -8.76 20.71
CA MET A 284 10.82 -9.30 19.37
C MET A 284 9.54 -8.97 18.60
N THR A 285 9.73 -8.62 17.34
CA THR A 285 8.68 -8.63 16.32
C THR A 285 9.15 -9.56 15.22
N PHE A 286 8.37 -10.58 14.92
CA PHE A 286 8.63 -11.56 13.87
C PHE A 286 7.39 -11.73 13.03
N GLY A 287 7.53 -11.67 11.71
CA GLY A 287 6.44 -11.90 10.76
C GLY A 287 6.92 -12.75 9.60
N ALA A 288 6.09 -13.70 9.19
CA ALA A 288 6.30 -14.50 7.99
C ALA A 288 4.99 -14.59 7.21
N THR A 289 5.05 -14.39 5.90
CA THR A 289 3.88 -14.47 5.02
C THR A 289 4.23 -15.24 3.75
N ARG A 290 3.27 -16.03 3.28
CA ARG A 290 3.29 -16.62 1.94
C ARG A 290 1.93 -16.47 1.30
N TYR A 291 1.90 -15.97 0.07
CA TYR A 291 0.68 -15.85 -0.70
C TYR A 291 0.91 -16.14 -2.19
N VAL A 292 -0.18 -16.37 -2.91
CA VAL A 292 -0.26 -16.42 -4.37
C VAL A 292 -1.36 -15.48 -4.81
N ALA A 293 -1.14 -14.75 -5.91
CA ALA A 293 -2.11 -13.84 -6.51
C ALA A 293 -2.12 -14.05 -8.02
N GLU A 294 -3.28 -14.44 -8.55
CA GLU A 294 -3.50 -14.80 -9.95
C GLU A 294 -4.74 -14.08 -10.48
N ASP A 295 -4.72 -13.69 -11.76
CA ASP A 295 -5.88 -13.17 -12.46
C ASP A 295 -6.82 -14.29 -12.94
N ASN A 296 -7.90 -13.92 -13.62
CA ASN A 296 -8.88 -14.85 -14.17
C ASN A 296 -8.34 -15.72 -15.33
N GLU A 297 -7.16 -15.42 -15.86
CA GLU A 297 -6.46 -16.21 -16.88
C GLU A 297 -5.40 -17.15 -16.25
N GLY A 298 -5.20 -17.08 -14.93
CA GLY A 298 -4.21 -17.86 -14.20
C GLY A 298 -2.80 -17.27 -14.24
N ASN A 299 -2.63 -16.04 -14.73
CA ASN A 299 -1.34 -15.38 -14.75
C ASN A 299 -1.05 -14.74 -13.37
N ALA A 300 0.22 -14.79 -12.94
CA ALA A 300 0.63 -14.15 -11.70
C ALA A 300 0.50 -12.62 -11.79
N VAL A 301 -0.24 -12.02 -10.86
CA VAL A 301 -0.48 -10.56 -10.79
C VAL A 301 0.62 -9.89 -9.98
N ASN A 302 1.27 -8.85 -10.51
CA ASN A 302 2.42 -8.18 -9.86
C ASN A 302 3.53 -9.17 -9.45
N PRO A 303 4.16 -9.90 -10.41
CA PRO A 303 5.22 -10.86 -10.12
C PRO A 303 6.52 -10.21 -9.60
N ASN A 304 6.61 -8.89 -9.67
CA ASN A 304 7.66 -8.05 -9.10
C ASN A 304 7.58 -7.93 -7.56
N LEU A 305 6.51 -8.42 -6.93
CA LEU A 305 6.34 -8.46 -5.48
C LEU A 305 6.59 -9.87 -4.92
N PRO A 306 7.33 -10.01 -3.80
CA PRO A 306 7.72 -11.31 -3.27
C PRO A 306 6.53 -12.10 -2.73
N ARG A 307 6.43 -13.37 -3.15
CA ARG A 307 5.39 -14.30 -2.70
C ARG A 307 5.68 -14.91 -1.33
N THR A 308 6.91 -14.81 -0.83
CA THR A 308 7.26 -15.22 0.52
C THR A 308 8.23 -14.21 1.10
N SER A 309 7.92 -13.71 2.30
CA SER A 309 8.80 -12.82 3.04
C SER A 309 8.83 -13.16 4.52
N VAL A 310 9.98 -12.89 5.15
CA VAL A 310 10.22 -13.08 6.57
C VAL A 310 10.88 -11.82 7.10
N LYS A 311 10.34 -11.27 8.18
CA LYS A 311 10.84 -10.07 8.84
C LYS A 311 11.02 -10.37 10.32
N LEU A 312 12.20 -10.10 10.84
CA LEU A 312 12.54 -10.22 12.24
C LEU A 312 13.20 -8.93 12.68
N PHE A 313 12.77 -8.37 13.81
CA PHE A 313 13.52 -7.34 14.50
C PHE A 313 13.46 -7.60 16.01
N THR A 314 14.59 -7.44 16.69
CA THR A 314 14.68 -7.73 18.11
C THR A 314 15.58 -6.74 18.83
N ARG A 315 15.29 -6.53 20.11
CA ARG A 315 16.12 -5.76 21.03
C ARG A 315 16.28 -6.50 22.35
N TYR A 316 17.50 -6.49 22.87
CA TYR A 316 17.89 -7.14 24.10
C TYR A 316 18.65 -6.16 24.99
N ARG A 317 18.13 -5.89 26.19
CA ARG A 317 18.80 -5.12 27.24
C ARG A 317 19.61 -6.08 28.09
N LEU A 318 20.92 -5.86 28.23
CA LEU A 318 21.76 -6.80 28.95
C LEU A 318 21.48 -6.71 30.46
N PRO A 319 21.08 -7.80 31.14
CA PRO A 319 20.82 -7.74 32.59
C PRO A 319 22.07 -7.36 33.40
N ALA A 320 23.26 -7.76 32.93
CA ALA A 320 24.53 -7.43 33.56
C ALA A 320 24.97 -5.98 33.34
N ILE A 321 24.45 -5.30 32.29
CA ILE A 321 24.74 -3.90 31.95
C ILE A 321 23.42 -3.28 31.46
N PRO A 322 22.49 -2.92 32.36
CA PRO A 322 21.15 -2.47 31.98
C PRO A 322 21.12 -1.22 31.09
N GLU A 323 22.18 -0.43 31.12
CA GLU A 323 22.41 0.76 30.29
C GLU A 323 22.65 0.40 28.81
N LEU A 324 23.08 -0.85 28.54
CA LEU A 324 23.40 -1.33 27.20
C LEU A 324 22.24 -2.14 26.62
N THR A 325 21.75 -1.68 25.47
CA THR A 325 20.79 -2.40 24.65
C THR A 325 21.43 -2.72 23.31
N VAL A 326 21.37 -3.98 22.91
CA VAL A 326 21.81 -4.45 21.58
C VAL A 326 20.60 -4.99 20.82
N GLY A 327 20.66 -4.97 19.51
CA GLY A 327 19.62 -5.57 18.71
C GLY A 327 19.92 -5.51 17.23
N GLY A 328 18.93 -5.92 16.46
CA GLY A 328 19.04 -6.02 15.02
C GLY A 328 17.86 -6.74 14.42
N GLY A 329 17.89 -6.85 13.10
CA GLY A 329 16.83 -7.48 12.35
C GLY A 329 17.30 -8.05 11.03
N VAL A 330 16.45 -8.89 10.47
CA VAL A 330 16.63 -9.50 9.15
C VAL A 330 15.32 -9.36 8.39
N ASN A 331 15.39 -8.76 7.21
CA ASN A 331 14.31 -8.72 6.24
C ASN A 331 14.71 -9.60 5.05
N TRP A 332 14.05 -10.74 4.88
CA TRP A 332 14.26 -11.67 3.78
C TRP A 332 13.06 -11.70 2.84
N GLN A 333 13.34 -11.83 1.55
CA GLN A 333 12.32 -12.09 0.54
C GLN A 333 12.81 -13.09 -0.53
N ASN A 334 11.85 -13.81 -1.12
CA ASN A 334 12.14 -14.75 -2.20
C ASN A 334 12.33 -14.06 -3.57
N ARG A 335 12.62 -14.85 -4.61
CA ARG A 335 12.81 -14.36 -5.98
C ARG A 335 11.56 -13.61 -6.48
N VAL A 336 11.78 -12.51 -7.19
CA VAL A 336 10.76 -11.75 -7.95
C VAL A 336 11.21 -11.55 -9.40
N TYR A 337 10.27 -11.27 -10.29
CA TYR A 337 10.57 -11.07 -11.71
C TYR A 337 9.56 -10.14 -12.39
N LYS A 338 9.92 -9.65 -13.58
CA LYS A 338 9.03 -8.93 -14.49
C LYS A 338 9.35 -9.30 -15.93
N ASP A 339 8.31 -9.61 -16.71
CA ASP A 339 8.43 -9.74 -18.17
C ASP A 339 8.09 -8.41 -18.82
N THR A 340 8.98 -7.96 -19.71
CA THR A 340 8.83 -6.72 -20.48
C THR A 340 8.92 -7.04 -21.96
N THR A 341 7.81 -6.87 -22.68
CA THR A 341 7.76 -7.06 -24.13
C THR A 341 8.24 -5.79 -24.83
N THR A 342 9.24 -5.95 -25.69
CA THR A 342 9.81 -4.88 -26.51
C THR A 342 9.71 -5.23 -27.99
N PRO A 343 9.97 -4.29 -28.91
CA PRO A 343 10.09 -4.60 -30.35
C PRO A 343 11.15 -5.67 -30.68
N TYR A 344 12.09 -5.94 -29.77
CA TYR A 344 13.19 -6.88 -29.94
C TYR A 344 12.94 -8.24 -29.25
N GLY A 345 11.74 -8.43 -28.67
CA GLY A 345 11.36 -9.62 -27.93
C GLY A 345 11.00 -9.34 -26.47
N THR A 346 10.66 -10.41 -25.74
CA THR A 346 10.34 -10.33 -24.31
C THR A 346 11.60 -10.55 -23.48
N PHE A 347 11.94 -9.58 -22.64
CA PHE A 347 13.03 -9.67 -21.67
C PHE A 347 12.47 -9.91 -20.27
N ARG A 348 13.11 -10.80 -19.51
CA ARG A 348 12.76 -11.04 -18.11
C ARG A 348 13.78 -10.39 -17.19
N ALA A 349 13.35 -9.39 -16.42
CA ALA A 349 14.09 -8.87 -15.29
C ALA A 349 13.90 -9.80 -14.08
N GLU A 350 14.98 -10.10 -13.36
CA GLU A 350 14.93 -10.98 -12.19
C GLU A 350 15.72 -10.40 -11.02
N GLN A 351 15.17 -10.54 -9.82
CA GLN A 351 15.87 -10.33 -8.56
C GLN A 351 15.80 -11.63 -7.77
N GLY A 352 16.95 -12.27 -7.56
CA GLY A 352 17.07 -13.46 -6.74
C GLY A 352 16.71 -13.20 -5.28
N SER A 353 16.54 -14.27 -4.49
CA SER A 353 16.26 -14.15 -3.05
C SER A 353 17.40 -13.45 -2.32
N TYR A 354 17.08 -12.64 -1.32
CA TYR A 354 18.08 -11.94 -0.52
C TYR A 354 17.56 -11.60 0.87
N ALA A 355 18.50 -11.33 1.78
CA ALA A 355 18.23 -10.79 3.10
C ALA A 355 18.97 -9.47 3.29
N LEU A 356 18.35 -8.53 4.00
CA LEU A 356 18.97 -7.34 4.53
C LEU A 356 19.08 -7.49 6.04
N VAL A 357 20.28 -7.26 6.57
CA VAL A 357 20.58 -7.42 7.99
C VAL A 357 20.93 -6.06 8.58
N ASP A 358 20.21 -5.68 9.62
CA ASP A 358 20.40 -4.42 10.31
C ASP A 358 20.82 -4.70 11.75
N LEU A 359 21.73 -3.89 12.28
CA LEU A 359 22.19 -3.97 13.66
C LEU A 359 22.04 -2.60 14.33
N PHE A 360 21.80 -2.61 15.63
CA PHE A 360 21.91 -1.41 16.43
C PHE A 360 22.44 -1.71 17.83
N THR A 361 23.04 -0.68 18.42
CA THR A 361 23.42 -0.67 19.83
C THR A 361 23.09 0.69 20.41
N ARG A 362 22.58 0.71 21.64
CA ARG A 362 22.26 1.93 22.37
C ARG A 362 22.85 1.83 23.77
N TYR A 363 23.56 2.87 24.18
CA TYR A 363 24.13 3.00 25.51
C TYR A 363 23.55 4.23 26.23
N GLN A 364 22.97 4.00 27.39
CA GLN A 364 22.46 5.04 28.29
C GLN A 364 23.61 5.58 29.14
N VAL A 365 24.29 6.63 28.67
CA VAL A 365 25.46 7.22 29.34
C VAL A 365 25.07 7.83 30.69
N THR A 366 23.95 8.56 30.73
CA THR A 366 23.36 9.15 31.94
C THR A 366 21.84 9.00 31.90
N LYS A 367 21.13 9.34 32.98
CA LYS A 367 19.64 9.31 32.99
C LYS A 367 18.97 10.15 31.89
N ASN A 368 19.64 11.20 31.40
CA ASN A 368 19.11 12.13 30.39
C ASN A 368 19.76 11.93 29.02
N PHE A 369 20.93 11.30 28.94
CA PHE A 369 21.74 11.25 27.71
C PHE A 369 21.98 9.81 27.25
N SER A 370 21.67 9.54 25.98
CA SER A 370 21.94 8.24 25.35
C SER A 370 22.57 8.41 23.97
N VAL A 371 23.41 7.45 23.60
CA VAL A 371 24.04 7.36 22.28
C VAL A 371 23.61 6.05 21.63
N GLN A 372 23.21 6.11 20.37
CA GLN A 372 22.81 4.95 19.58
C GLN A 372 23.56 4.92 18.26
N GLY A 373 24.12 3.76 17.93
CA GLY A 373 24.69 3.45 16.62
C GLY A 373 23.80 2.47 15.87
N ASN A 374 23.59 2.72 14.58
CA ASN A 374 22.88 1.82 13.67
C ASN A 374 23.76 1.49 12.47
N ILE A 375 23.69 0.25 12.01
CA ILE A 375 24.25 -0.20 10.74
C ILE A 375 23.11 -0.87 9.98
N ASN A 376 22.74 -0.32 8.83
CA ASN A 376 21.74 -0.91 7.95
C ASN A 376 22.42 -1.60 6.77
N ASN A 377 21.84 -2.70 6.28
CA ASN A 377 22.41 -3.51 5.19
C ASN A 377 23.88 -3.91 5.49
N LEU A 378 24.10 -4.58 6.64
CA LEU A 378 25.41 -4.95 7.19
C LEU A 378 26.35 -5.62 6.19
N PHE A 379 25.81 -6.49 5.34
CA PHE A 379 26.56 -7.26 4.33
C PHE A 379 26.68 -6.54 2.98
N ASP A 380 26.25 -5.28 2.89
CA ASP A 380 26.32 -4.44 1.70
C ASP A 380 25.72 -5.11 0.46
N LYS A 381 24.55 -5.73 0.63
CA LYS A 381 23.84 -6.38 -0.46
C LYS A 381 23.42 -5.32 -1.48
N THR A 382 23.87 -5.45 -2.72
CA THR A 382 23.28 -4.75 -3.87
C THR A 382 22.02 -5.48 -4.33
N TYR A 383 20.92 -4.76 -4.45
CA TYR A 383 19.62 -5.31 -4.87
C TYR A 383 18.80 -4.23 -5.57
N ASP A 384 17.86 -4.65 -6.41
CA ASP A 384 16.94 -3.77 -7.12
C ASP A 384 15.62 -3.61 -6.35
N THR A 385 15.16 -2.37 -6.22
CA THR A 385 13.89 -2.01 -5.56
C THR A 385 12.76 -1.76 -6.56
N ASN A 386 13.06 -1.72 -7.87
CA ASN A 386 12.11 -1.36 -8.91
C ASN A 386 12.18 -2.30 -10.13
N ILE A 387 12.05 -3.60 -9.88
CA ILE A 387 12.03 -4.63 -10.94
C ILE A 387 10.91 -4.43 -11.98
N ASP A 388 9.86 -3.67 -11.64
CA ASP A 388 8.75 -3.38 -12.56
C ASP A 388 9.10 -2.38 -13.68
N GLY A 389 10.20 -1.63 -13.53
CA GLY A 389 10.62 -0.59 -14.47
C GLY A 389 12.14 -0.48 -14.57
N SER A 390 12.64 0.76 -14.65
CA SER A 390 14.08 1.03 -14.67
C SER A 390 14.75 0.65 -13.35
N ILE A 391 16.00 0.18 -13.43
CA ILE A 391 16.78 -0.27 -12.26
C ILE A 391 16.91 0.86 -11.23
N VAL A 392 16.50 0.58 -9.99
CA VAL A 392 16.70 1.47 -8.85
C VAL A 392 17.33 0.66 -7.72
N TYR A 393 18.61 0.89 -7.46
CA TYR A 393 19.30 0.19 -6.39
C TYR A 393 18.76 0.59 -5.02
N GLY A 394 18.63 -0.40 -4.14
CA GLY A 394 18.42 -0.18 -2.72
C GLY A 394 19.61 0.48 -2.04
N ALA A 395 19.39 1.01 -0.84
CA ALA A 395 20.44 1.67 -0.08
C ALA A 395 21.62 0.71 0.19
N PRO A 396 22.87 1.10 -0.18
CA PRO A 396 24.06 0.39 0.26
C PRO A 396 24.20 0.38 1.78
N ARG A 397 25.21 -0.32 2.28
CA ARG A 397 25.55 -0.28 3.72
C ARG A 397 25.70 1.17 4.18
N ASN A 398 24.95 1.53 5.20
CA ASN A 398 24.99 2.87 5.79
C ASN A 398 25.02 2.78 7.32
N VAL A 399 25.66 3.77 7.93
CA VAL A 399 25.88 3.85 9.37
C VAL A 399 25.34 5.18 9.84
N SER A 400 24.65 5.18 10.98
CA SER A 400 24.23 6.41 11.64
C SER A 400 24.57 6.37 13.12
N LEU A 401 24.89 7.54 13.66
CA LEU A 401 25.14 7.77 15.08
C LEU A 401 24.21 8.88 15.55
N THR A 402 23.43 8.58 16.57
CA THR A 402 22.43 9.50 17.13
C THR A 402 22.70 9.70 18.61
N ALA A 403 22.80 10.96 19.02
CA ALA A 403 22.84 11.35 20.42
C ALA A 403 21.49 11.97 20.80
N ASN A 404 20.87 11.49 21.88
CA ASN A 404 19.57 11.97 22.36
C ASN A 404 19.69 12.47 23.79
N TYR A 405 19.15 13.66 24.04
CA TYR A 405 19.01 14.27 25.36
C TYR A 405 17.53 14.47 25.70
N GLN A 406 17.07 13.86 26.78
CA GLN A 406 15.71 13.97 27.28
C GLN A 406 15.68 14.83 28.55
N PHE A 407 14.80 15.83 28.59
CA PHE A 407 14.61 16.75 29.72
C PHE A 407 13.46 16.32 30.65
#